data_AF-A0A0G1QL29-F1
#
_entry.id   AF-A0A0G1QL29-F1
#
_cell.length_a   1.000
_cell.length_b   1.000
_cell.length_c   1.000
_cell.angle_alpha   90.00
_cell.angle_beta   90.00
_cell.angle_gamma   90.00
#
_symmetry.space_group_name_H-M   'P 1'
#
loop_
_entity.id
_entity.type
_entity.pdbx_description
1 polymer ?
#
loop_
_entity_poly.entity_id
_entity_poly.type
_entity_poly.pdbx_seq_one_letter_code
_entity_poly.pdbx_strand_id
1 'polypeptide(L)'
;MYGLIVGGAVAVWWSWVERIEPRAKKVVPWVIVAALIGARVYHVIDQWDYYAQDWGRILQVWNGGLSIWGAVGAGLLVLWLGIRKEELENRRAIIAAFITPLPLAQAIGRLANGFNGEFTNLVGGIPWWAMEAILDLALFGIVWLVEKKWRIWVYAGGYLLIRLVLQPYR
;
A
#
# COMPACT_ATOMS: atom_id res chain seq x y z
N MET A 1 4.46 16.84 -7.68
CA MET A 1 3.08 16.79 -7.12
C MET A 1 2.81 15.53 -6.30
N TYR A 2 3.12 14.32 -6.83
CA TYR A 2 2.93 13.05 -6.10
C TYR A 2 3.62 12.96 -4.73
N GLY A 3 4.82 13.52 -4.58
CA GLY A 3 5.54 13.53 -3.29
C GLY A 3 4.83 14.31 -2.17
N LEU A 4 4.10 15.39 -2.49
CA LEU A 4 3.32 16.14 -1.50
C LEU A 4 2.08 15.35 -1.05
N ILE A 5 1.42 14.66 -1.98
CA ILE A 5 0.26 13.81 -1.69
C ILE A 5 0.66 12.63 -0.82
N VAL A 6 1.76 11.94 -1.19
CA VAL A 6 2.30 10.82 -0.42
C VAL A 6 2.79 11.29 0.95
N GLY A 7 3.54 12.39 1.02
CA GLY A 7 3.99 12.97 2.28
C GLY A 7 2.84 13.37 3.21
N GLY A 8 1.79 13.99 2.66
CA GLY A 8 0.58 14.33 3.40
C GLY A 8 -0.18 13.10 3.91
N ALA A 9 -0.35 12.09 3.07
CA ALA A 9 -0.98 10.83 3.47
C ALA A 9 -0.20 10.12 4.60
N VAL A 10 1.13 10.12 4.51
CA VAL A 10 2.02 9.59 5.56
C VAL A 10 1.90 10.39 6.84
N ALA A 11 1.85 11.73 6.77
CA ALA A 11 1.72 12.58 7.95
C ALA A 11 0.36 12.40 8.66
N VAL A 12 -0.73 12.29 7.89
CA VAL A 12 -2.07 11.99 8.42
C VAL A 12 -2.10 10.60 9.07
N TRP A 13 -1.54 9.59 8.38
CA TRP A 13 -1.45 8.23 8.93
C TRP A 13 -0.62 8.19 10.21
N TRP A 14 0.54 8.86 10.23
CA TRP A 14 1.38 8.99 11.42
C TRP A 14 0.57 9.57 12.58
N SER A 15 -0.08 10.72 12.34
CA SER A 15 -0.88 11.43 13.36
C SER A 15 -2.01 10.54 13.90
N TRP A 16 -2.62 9.73 13.04
CA TRP A 16 -3.65 8.79 13.44
C TRP A 16 -3.10 7.65 14.31
N VAL A 17 -1.94 7.08 13.96
CA VAL A 17 -1.30 6.02 14.75
C VAL A 17 -0.84 6.53 16.12
N GLU A 18 -0.30 7.75 16.20
CA GLU A 18 0.06 8.36 17.48
C GLU A 18 -1.14 8.61 18.39
N ARG A 19 -2.31 8.94 17.83
CA ARG A 19 -3.55 9.05 18.61
C ARG A 19 -4.04 7.72 19.15
N ILE A 20 -3.72 6.62 18.48
CA ILE A 20 -4.06 5.26 18.95
C ILE A 20 -3.11 4.84 20.06
N GLU A 21 -1.81 5.05 19.88
CA GLU A 21 -0.77 4.69 20.84
C GLU A 21 0.39 5.69 20.73
N PRO A 22 0.54 6.64 21.67
CA PRO A 22 1.60 7.65 21.60
C PRO A 22 3.01 7.07 21.57
N ARG A 23 3.22 5.86 22.14
CA ARG A 23 4.50 5.14 22.08
C ARG A 23 4.86 4.68 20.66
N ALA A 24 3.89 4.55 19.76
CA ALA A 24 4.11 4.11 18.38
C ALA A 24 4.95 5.09 17.55
N LYS A 25 5.10 6.35 17.98
CA LYS A 25 5.99 7.34 17.34
C LYS A 25 7.45 6.90 17.22
N LYS A 26 7.90 5.98 18.08
CA LYS A 26 9.25 5.37 18.00
C LYS A 26 9.37 4.36 16.86
N VAL A 27 8.25 3.78 16.42
CA VAL A 27 8.17 2.69 15.44
C VAL A 27 7.81 3.22 14.05
N VAL A 28 6.90 4.19 13.97
CA VAL A 28 6.37 4.76 12.71
C VAL A 28 7.46 5.19 11.71
N PRO A 29 8.55 5.89 12.09
CA PRO A 29 9.62 6.26 11.16
C PRO A 29 10.28 5.05 10.49
N TRP A 30 10.53 4.00 11.28
CA TRP A 30 11.14 2.76 10.79
C TRP A 30 10.21 2.01 9.84
N VAL A 31 8.90 2.07 10.07
CA VAL A 31 7.90 1.49 9.17
C VAL A 31 7.92 2.18 7.82
N ILE A 32 8.02 3.52 7.79
CA ILE A 32 8.08 4.30 6.55
C ILE A 32 9.36 3.97 5.77
N VAL A 33 10.51 3.98 6.45
CA VAL A 33 11.80 3.63 5.82
C VAL A 33 11.78 2.20 5.28
N ALA A 34 11.29 1.25 6.07
CA ALA A 34 11.18 -0.14 5.65
C ALA A 34 10.22 -0.31 4.47
N ALA A 35 9.09 0.40 4.44
CA ALA A 35 8.17 0.37 3.32
C ALA A 35 8.84 0.89 2.03
N LEU A 36 9.58 2.00 2.09
CA LEU A 36 10.29 2.52 0.92
C LEU A 36 11.37 1.55 0.42
N ILE A 37 12.18 0.99 1.33
CA ILE A 37 13.22 0.02 0.99
C ILE A 37 12.57 -1.25 0.41
N GLY A 38 11.56 -1.79 1.08
CA GLY A 38 10.85 -2.99 0.64
C GLY A 38 10.19 -2.82 -0.71
N ALA A 39 9.57 -1.66 -0.95
CA ALA A 39 8.97 -1.33 -2.24
C ALA A 39 10.00 -1.40 -3.37
N ARG A 40 11.21 -0.90 -3.11
CA ARG A 40 12.30 -0.91 -4.09
C ARG A 40 12.87 -2.31 -4.29
N VAL A 41 13.21 -3.01 -3.21
CA VAL A 41 13.78 -4.35 -3.25
C VAL A 41 12.85 -5.31 -3.99
N TYR A 42 11.55 -5.29 -3.66
CA TYR A 42 10.58 -6.14 -4.35
C TYR A 42 10.50 -5.82 -5.84
N HIS A 43 10.46 -4.54 -6.21
CA HIS A 43 10.40 -4.15 -7.62
C HIS A 43 11.66 -4.57 -8.39
N VAL A 44 12.83 -4.50 -7.77
CA VAL A 44 14.10 -4.95 -8.37
C VAL A 44 14.11 -6.46 -8.58
N ILE A 45 13.56 -7.22 -7.62
CA ILE A 45 13.42 -8.68 -7.75
C ILE A 45 12.45 -9.03 -8.89
N ASP A 46 11.30 -8.34 -8.95
CA ASP A 46 10.27 -8.56 -9.97
C ASP A 46 10.75 -8.22 -11.39
N GLN A 47 11.67 -7.25 -11.52
CA GLN A 47 12.25 -6.81 -12.79
C GLN A 47 13.75 -7.12 -12.86
N TRP A 48 14.17 -8.26 -12.33
CA TRP A 48 15.59 -8.58 -12.16
C TRP A 48 16.38 -8.50 -13.47
N ASP A 49 15.83 -9.00 -14.58
CA ASP A 49 16.49 -8.97 -15.90
C ASP A 49 16.83 -7.56 -16.37
N TYR A 50 16.04 -6.55 -15.98
CA TYR A 50 16.29 -5.14 -16.27
C TYR A 50 17.40 -4.56 -15.40
N TYR A 51 17.40 -4.88 -14.10
CA TYR A 51 18.38 -4.34 -13.14
C TYR A 51 19.73 -5.06 -13.17
N ALA A 52 19.76 -6.33 -13.57
CA ALA A 52 20.98 -7.10 -13.72
C ALA A 52 21.93 -6.49 -14.76
N GLN A 53 21.39 -5.76 -15.74
CA GLN A 53 22.14 -5.08 -16.80
C GLN A 53 22.85 -3.80 -16.32
N ASP A 54 22.33 -3.16 -15.27
CA ASP A 54 22.90 -1.92 -14.72
C ASP A 54 22.47 -1.74 -13.26
N TRP A 55 23.38 -2.14 -12.37
CA TRP A 55 23.14 -2.15 -10.93
C TRP A 55 23.00 -0.74 -10.37
N GLY A 56 23.56 0.27 -11.05
CA GLY A 56 23.41 1.67 -10.67
C GLY A 56 21.95 2.12 -10.68
N ARG A 57 21.10 1.49 -11.50
CA ARG A 57 19.66 1.80 -11.57
C ARG A 57 18.93 1.40 -10.31
N ILE A 58 19.42 0.43 -9.54
CA ILE A 58 18.76 -0.02 -8.30
C ILE A 58 18.57 1.13 -7.31
N LEU A 59 19.51 2.07 -7.23
CA LEU A 59 19.46 3.20 -6.31
C LEU A 59 18.63 4.39 -6.84
N GLN A 60 18.30 4.40 -8.13
CA GLN A 60 17.62 5.50 -8.80
C GLN A 60 16.10 5.47 -8.57
N VAL A 61 15.70 5.68 -7.31
CA VAL A 61 14.28 5.67 -6.89
C VAL A 61 13.46 6.80 -7.51
N TRP A 62 14.12 7.87 -7.98
CA TRP A 62 13.47 9.00 -8.65
C TRP A 62 12.98 8.67 -10.07
N ASN A 63 13.47 7.58 -10.67
CA ASN A 63 12.98 7.08 -11.96
C ASN A 63 11.70 6.23 -11.81
N GLY A 64 11.13 6.16 -10.60
CA GLY A 64 9.99 5.30 -10.30
C GLY A 64 10.41 3.87 -9.96
N GLY A 65 9.51 2.91 -10.18
CA GLY A 65 9.76 1.50 -9.88
C GLY A 65 9.70 1.18 -8.39
N LEU A 66 8.54 1.43 -7.77
CA LEU A 66 8.25 1.08 -6.39
C LEU A 66 7.04 0.15 -6.37
N SER A 67 7.20 -1.05 -5.81
CA SER A 67 6.10 -2.01 -5.67
C SER A 67 5.33 -1.77 -4.38
N ILE A 68 4.01 -1.66 -4.50
CA ILE A 68 3.10 -1.57 -3.34
C ILE A 68 3.25 -2.81 -2.44
N TRP A 69 3.44 -3.99 -3.03
CA TRP A 69 3.58 -5.24 -2.28
C TRP A 69 4.85 -5.28 -1.42
N GLY A 70 5.95 -4.78 -1.97
CA GLY A 70 7.18 -4.60 -1.21
C GLY A 70 7.00 -3.62 -0.06
N ALA A 71 6.29 -2.52 -0.31
CA ALA A 71 6.00 -1.50 0.72
C ALA A 71 5.17 -2.07 1.87
N VAL A 72 4.08 -2.76 1.54
CA VAL A 72 3.15 -3.34 2.50
C VAL A 72 3.83 -4.45 3.30
N GLY A 73 4.55 -5.36 2.62
CA GLY A 73 5.23 -6.48 3.28
C GLY A 73 6.31 -6.03 4.27
N ALA A 74 7.24 -5.18 3.83
CA ALA A 74 8.32 -4.70 4.69
C ALA A 74 7.80 -3.76 5.80
N GLY A 75 6.85 -2.89 5.48
CA GLY A 75 6.20 -2.01 6.45
C GLY A 75 5.47 -2.78 7.55
N LEU A 76 4.67 -3.78 7.19
CA LEU A 76 3.97 -4.64 8.16
C LEU A 76 4.94 -5.44 9.03
N LEU A 77 6.02 -5.97 8.44
CA LEU A 77 7.03 -6.72 9.17
C LEU A 77 7.68 -5.85 10.26
N VAL A 78 8.16 -4.66 9.90
CA VAL A 78 8.78 -3.74 10.85
C VAL A 78 7.77 -3.22 11.87
N LEU A 79 6.52 -2.98 11.46
CA LEU A 79 5.46 -2.58 12.38
C LEU A 79 5.21 -3.67 13.44
N TRP A 80 5.12 -4.94 13.02
CA TRP A 80 4.91 -6.06 13.92
C TRP A 80 6.08 -6.28 14.88
N LEU A 81 7.32 -6.17 14.40
CA LEU A 81 8.52 -6.23 15.23
C LEU A 81 8.55 -5.07 16.23
N GLY A 82 8.22 -3.86 15.80
CA GLY A 82 8.16 -2.67 16.66
C GLY A 82 7.08 -2.75 17.73
N ILE A 83 5.89 -3.28 17.38
CA ILE A 83 4.81 -3.56 18.35
C ILE A 83 5.30 -4.48 19.45
N ARG A 84 6.05 -5.54 19.10
CA ARG A 84 6.60 -6.49 20.08
C ARG A 84 7.70 -5.87 20.92
N LYS A 85 8.62 -5.14 20.28
CA LYS A 85 9.79 -4.54 20.94
C LYS A 85 9.41 -3.44 21.92
N GLU A 86 8.46 -2.58 21.57
CA GLU A 86 8.00 -1.47 22.41
C GLU A 86 6.79 -1.84 23.27
N GLU A 87 6.41 -3.13 23.30
CA GLU A 87 5.30 -3.68 24.09
C GLU A 87 3.99 -2.89 23.90
N LEU A 88 3.66 -2.55 22.65
CA LEU A 88 2.51 -1.72 22.34
C LEU A 88 1.20 -2.47 22.61
N GLU A 89 0.41 -1.98 23.56
CA GLU A 89 -0.82 -2.61 24.03
C GLU A 89 -1.90 -2.63 22.92
N ASN A 90 -1.98 -1.55 22.14
CA ASN A 90 -2.99 -1.33 21.10
C ASN A 90 -2.68 -2.01 19.75
N ARG A 91 -1.98 -3.15 19.75
CA ARG A 91 -1.50 -3.85 18.54
C ARG A 91 -2.54 -3.99 17.42
N ARG A 92 -3.77 -4.37 17.75
CA ARG A 92 -4.85 -4.58 16.76
C ARG A 92 -5.28 -3.27 16.11
N ALA A 93 -5.35 -2.20 16.90
CA ALA A 93 -5.73 -0.89 16.40
C ALA A 93 -4.64 -0.28 15.51
N ILE A 94 -3.38 -0.49 15.87
CA ILE A 94 -2.23 -0.05 15.07
C ILE A 94 -2.19 -0.78 13.72
N ILE A 95 -2.33 -2.11 13.71
CA ILE A 95 -2.40 -2.91 12.47
C ILE A 95 -3.61 -2.49 11.62
N ALA A 96 -4.77 -2.33 12.24
CA ALA A 96 -5.96 -1.83 11.56
C ALA A 96 -5.71 -0.46 10.91
N ALA A 97 -5.03 0.47 11.59
CA ALA A 97 -4.69 1.78 11.06
C ALA A 97 -3.71 1.71 9.88
N PHE A 98 -2.83 0.71 9.83
CA PHE A 98 -1.96 0.45 8.67
C PHE A 98 -2.73 -0.12 7.48
N ILE A 99 -3.66 -1.06 7.69
CA ILE A 99 -4.40 -1.73 6.61
C ILE A 99 -5.47 -0.83 5.99
N THR A 100 -6.15 -0.02 6.82
CA THR A 100 -7.31 0.78 6.39
C THR A 100 -7.03 1.68 5.17
N PRO A 101 -5.92 2.44 5.08
CA PRO A 101 -5.66 3.31 3.92
C PRO A 101 -5.20 2.56 2.66
N LEU A 102 -4.91 1.25 2.72
CA LEU A 102 -4.33 0.53 1.58
C LEU A 102 -5.22 0.53 0.32
N PRO A 103 -6.53 0.22 0.40
CA PRO A 103 -7.38 0.25 -0.79
C PRO A 103 -7.50 1.66 -1.37
N LEU A 104 -7.53 2.69 -0.52
CA LEU A 104 -7.54 4.07 -0.99
C LEU A 104 -6.24 4.42 -1.75
N ALA A 105 -5.09 4.01 -1.23
CA ALA A 105 -3.81 4.21 -1.92
C ALA A 105 -3.77 3.45 -3.27
N GLN A 106 -4.35 2.25 -3.33
CA GLN A 106 -4.46 1.46 -4.56
C GLN A 106 -5.36 2.15 -5.59
N ALA A 107 -6.52 2.65 -5.19
CA ALA A 107 -7.42 3.41 -6.05
C ALA A 107 -6.74 4.67 -6.63
N ILE A 108 -6.03 5.43 -5.80
CA ILE A 108 -5.27 6.61 -6.25
C ILE A 108 -4.19 6.21 -7.25
N GLY A 109 -3.49 5.09 -7.01
CA GLY A 109 -2.52 4.53 -7.95
C GLY A 109 -3.16 4.18 -9.31
N ARG A 110 -4.37 3.63 -9.31
CA ARG A 110 -5.10 3.30 -10.54
C ARG A 110 -5.57 4.54 -11.30
N LEU A 111 -5.96 5.60 -10.61
CA LEU A 111 -6.22 6.89 -11.25
C LEU A 111 -4.97 7.43 -11.96
N ALA A 112 -3.78 7.30 -11.33
CA ALA A 112 -2.52 7.69 -11.95
C ALA A 112 -2.23 6.90 -13.25
N ASN A 113 -2.51 5.60 -13.27
CA ASN A 113 -2.40 4.79 -14.48
C ASN A 113 -3.33 5.29 -15.60
N GLY A 114 -4.56 5.70 -15.25
CA GLY A 114 -5.50 6.30 -16.19
C GLY A 114 -4.97 7.57 -16.84
N PHE A 115 -4.34 8.46 -16.06
CA PHE A 115 -3.67 9.66 -16.59
C PHE A 115 -2.46 9.33 -17.47
N ASN A 116 -1.76 8.23 -17.20
CA ASN A 116 -0.63 7.75 -17.99
C ASN A 116 -1.05 6.95 -19.24
N GLY A 117 -2.35 6.71 -19.45
CA GLY A 117 -2.84 5.90 -20.57
C GLY A 117 -2.56 4.39 -20.41
N GLU A 118 -2.30 3.92 -19.21
CA GLU A 118 -2.02 2.51 -18.91
C GLU A 118 -3.31 1.76 -18.52
N PHE A 119 -3.38 0.46 -18.83
CA PHE A 119 -4.50 -0.43 -18.49
C PHE A 119 -5.88 0.06 -19.01
N THR A 120 -5.94 0.43 -20.29
CA THR A 120 -7.14 0.97 -20.96
C THR A 120 -8.11 -0.09 -21.48
N ASN A 121 -7.78 -1.39 -21.35
CA ASN A 121 -8.66 -2.50 -21.70
C ASN A 121 -10.04 -2.35 -21.04
N LEU A 122 -11.12 -2.66 -21.76
CA LEU A 122 -12.48 -2.46 -21.25
C LEU A 122 -13.00 -3.68 -20.50
N VAL A 123 -13.55 -3.45 -19.32
CA VAL A 123 -14.30 -4.41 -18.50
C VAL A 123 -15.74 -3.92 -18.44
N GLY A 124 -16.64 -4.55 -19.18
CA GLY A 124 -18.05 -4.13 -19.24
C GLY A 124 -18.24 -2.69 -19.72
N GLY A 125 -17.40 -2.23 -20.66
CA GLY A 125 -17.45 -0.87 -21.21
C GLY A 125 -16.73 0.20 -20.38
N ILE A 126 -16.14 -0.17 -19.24
CA ILE A 126 -15.37 0.74 -18.37
C ILE A 126 -13.87 0.38 -18.48
N PRO A 127 -12.95 1.36 -18.59
CA PRO A 127 -11.52 1.08 -18.56
C PRO A 127 -11.11 0.32 -17.30
N TRP A 128 -10.22 -0.65 -17.44
CA TRP A 128 -9.80 -1.54 -16.36
C TRP A 128 -9.24 -0.78 -15.16
N TRP A 129 -8.43 0.27 -15.39
CA TRP A 129 -7.94 1.13 -14.31
C TRP A 129 -9.08 1.79 -13.53
N ALA A 130 -10.16 2.21 -14.21
CA ALA A 130 -11.29 2.90 -13.59
C ALA A 130 -12.13 1.90 -12.79
N MET A 131 -12.38 0.72 -13.35
CA MET A 131 -13.08 -0.35 -12.65
C MET A 131 -12.31 -0.77 -11.38
N GLU A 132 -10.99 -0.98 -11.47
CA GLU A 132 -10.18 -1.32 -10.28
C GLU A 132 -10.21 -0.20 -9.24
N ALA A 133 -10.09 1.07 -9.66
CA ALA A 133 -10.16 2.21 -8.74
C ALA A 133 -11.51 2.28 -7.99
N ILE A 134 -12.63 2.04 -8.67
CA ILE A 134 -13.96 2.05 -8.06
C ILE A 134 -14.09 0.92 -7.03
N LEU A 135 -13.64 -0.29 -7.38
CA LEU A 135 -13.69 -1.44 -6.49
C LEU A 135 -12.79 -1.26 -5.27
N ASP A 136 -11.60 -0.68 -5.45
CA ASP A 136 -10.68 -0.36 -4.36
C ASP A 136 -11.26 0.73 -3.42
N LEU A 137 -11.96 1.75 -3.95
CA LEU A 137 -12.68 2.73 -3.13
C LEU A 137 -13.86 2.11 -2.37
N ALA A 138 -14.60 1.20 -3.00
CA ALA A 138 -15.65 0.45 -2.32
C ALA A 138 -15.07 -0.41 -1.19
N LEU A 139 -13.96 -1.10 -1.45
CA LEU A 139 -13.24 -1.89 -0.45
C LEU A 139 -12.73 -1.01 0.70
N PHE A 140 -12.22 0.19 0.42
CA PHE A 140 -11.86 1.16 1.45
C PHE A 140 -13.04 1.46 2.38
N GLY A 141 -14.21 1.76 1.82
CA GLY A 141 -15.43 2.01 2.59
C GLY A 141 -15.82 0.81 3.46
N ILE A 142 -15.77 -0.41 2.92
CA ILE A 142 -16.09 -1.63 3.67
C ILE A 142 -15.08 -1.84 4.81
N VAL A 143 -13.77 -1.75 4.53
CA VAL A 143 -12.71 -1.90 5.53
C VAL A 143 -12.85 -0.84 6.64
N TRP A 144 -13.26 0.38 6.29
CA TRP A 144 -13.49 1.45 7.25
C TRP A 144 -14.60 1.12 8.25
N LEU A 145 -15.72 0.57 7.76
CA LEU A 145 -16.92 0.26 8.55
C LEU A 145 -16.78 -0.99 9.42
N VAL A 146 -15.88 -1.89 9.04
CA VAL A 146 -15.67 -3.16 9.76
C VAL A 146 -14.83 -2.97 11.03
N GLU A 147 -15.13 -3.78 12.05
CA GLU A 147 -14.37 -3.81 13.30
C GLU A 147 -12.88 -4.05 13.05
N LYS A 148 -12.03 -3.38 13.83
CA LYS A 148 -10.56 -3.41 13.72
C LYS A 148 -9.97 -4.83 13.60
N LYS A 149 -10.53 -5.81 14.31
CA LYS A 149 -10.05 -7.22 14.31
C LYS A 149 -10.26 -7.94 12.97
N TRP A 150 -11.24 -7.50 12.18
CA TRP A 150 -11.62 -8.12 10.91
C TRP A 150 -11.03 -7.40 9.69
N ARG A 151 -10.55 -6.16 9.85
CA ARG A 151 -10.07 -5.33 8.73
C ARG A 151 -9.01 -6.01 7.86
N ILE A 152 -8.07 -6.74 8.45
CA ILE A 152 -7.02 -7.46 7.70
C ILE A 152 -7.62 -8.54 6.80
N TRP A 153 -8.60 -9.30 7.31
CA TRP A 153 -9.24 -10.38 6.58
C TRP A 153 -10.19 -9.85 5.50
N VAL A 154 -10.94 -8.80 5.82
CA VAL A 154 -11.81 -8.12 4.85
C VAL A 154 -10.99 -7.48 3.73
N TYR A 155 -9.86 -6.84 4.06
CA TYR A 155 -8.95 -6.32 3.06
C TYR A 155 -8.38 -7.44 2.18
N ALA A 156 -7.81 -8.49 2.77
CA ALA A 156 -7.20 -9.58 2.04
C ALA A 156 -8.21 -10.31 1.13
N GLY A 157 -9.40 -10.63 1.66
CA GLY A 157 -10.47 -11.29 0.91
C GLY A 157 -11.06 -10.41 -0.18
N GLY A 158 -11.34 -9.14 0.12
CA GLY A 158 -11.85 -8.19 -0.85
C GLY A 158 -10.86 -7.91 -1.97
N TYR A 159 -9.58 -7.74 -1.63
CA TYR A 159 -8.52 -7.55 -2.62
C TYR A 159 -8.35 -8.79 -3.51
N LEU A 160 -8.37 -10.00 -2.93
CA LEU A 160 -8.30 -11.24 -3.69
C LEU A 160 -9.48 -11.36 -4.66
N LEU A 161 -10.69 -11.01 -4.21
CA LEU A 161 -11.88 -11.02 -5.06
C LEU A 161 -11.74 -10.04 -6.23
N ILE A 162 -11.29 -8.81 -5.97
CA ILE A 162 -11.02 -7.81 -7.02
C ILE A 162 -10.04 -8.38 -8.05
N ARG A 163 -8.96 -9.02 -7.59
CA ARG A 163 -7.98 -9.65 -8.48
C ARG A 163 -8.57 -10.77 -9.30
N LEU A 164 -9.31 -11.69 -8.70
CA LEU A 164 -9.94 -12.81 -9.41
C LEU A 164 -10.93 -12.33 -10.49
N VAL A 165 -11.66 -11.24 -10.22
CA VAL A 165 -12.64 -10.68 -11.16
C VAL A 165 -11.95 -9.92 -12.31
N LEU A 166 -10.91 -9.13 -12.01
CA LEU A 166 -10.31 -8.22 -13.00
C LEU A 166 -9.11 -8.78 -13.75
N GLN A 167 -8.40 -9.76 -13.18
CA GLN A 167 -7.20 -10.33 -13.80
C GLN A 167 -7.44 -10.97 -15.18
N PRO A 168 -8.60 -11.60 -15.48
CA PRO A 168 -8.89 -12.11 -16.82
C PRO A 168 -8.98 -11.04 -17.92
N TYR A 169 -9.14 -9.77 -17.55
CA TYR A 169 -9.30 -8.64 -18.48
C TYR A 169 -8.02 -7.78 -18.60
N ARG A 170 -6.96 -8.17 -17.90
CA ARG A 170 -5.69 -7.45 -17.89
C ARG A 170 -4.90 -7.73 -19.16
#